data_AF-A0A445JY67-F1
#
_entry.id   AF-A0A445JY67-F1
#
_cell.length_a   1.000
_cell.length_b   1.000
_cell.length_c   1.000
_cell.angle_alpha   90.00
_cell.angle_beta   90.00
_cell.angle_gamma   90.00
#
_symmetry.space_group_name_H-M   'P 1'
#
loop_
_entity.id
_entity.type
_entity.pdbx_description
1 polymer ?
#
loop_
_entity_poly.entity_id
_entity_poly.type
_entity_poly.pdbx_seq_one_letter_code
_entity_poly.pdbx_strand_id
1 'polypeptide(L)' 'WEGVGIVASARKLIGATYPLQAEPGTIRGDLAVQTRRNVVHGSDNPENGKREI' A
#
# COMPACT_ATOMS: atom_id res chain seq x y z
N TRP A 1 -8.72 7.52 4.87
CA TRP A 1 -7.69 8.55 4.65
C TRP A 1 -8.22 9.53 3.62
N GLU A 2 -7.96 10.82 3.79
CA GLU A 2 -8.34 11.86 2.84
C GLU A 2 -7.15 12.79 2.59
N GLY A 3 -7.13 13.45 1.44
CA GLY A 3 -6.06 14.40 1.08
C GLY A 3 -5.74 14.44 -0.41
N VAL A 4 -5.07 15.51 -0.83
CA VAL A 4 -4.60 15.68 -2.21
C VAL A 4 -3.60 14.59 -2.55
N GLY A 5 -3.88 13.82 -3.61
CA GLY A 5 -3.00 12.71 -4.04
C GLY A 5 -2.90 11.57 -3.02
N ILE A 6 -3.88 11.40 -2.14
CA ILE A 6 -3.80 10.46 -1.02
C ILE A 6 -3.64 9.00 -1.46
N VAL A 7 -4.27 8.60 -2.58
CA VAL A 7 -4.15 7.23 -3.09
C VAL A 7 -2.70 6.91 -3.48
N ALA A 8 -2.06 7.78 -4.25
CA ALA A 8 -0.66 7.60 -4.65
C ALA A 8 0.28 7.65 -3.45
N SER A 9 0.05 8.58 -2.52
CA SER A 9 0.85 8.73 -1.30
C SER A 9 0.73 7.51 -0.38
N ALA A 10 -0.49 6.99 -0.18
CA ALA A 10 -0.74 5.79 0.60
C ALA A 10 -0.08 4.55 -0.05
N ARG A 11 -0.17 4.40 -1.38
CA ARG A 11 0.51 3.33 -2.11
C ARG A 11 2.03 3.37 -1.97
N LYS A 12 2.62 4.58 -1.95
CA LYS A 12 4.04 4.77 -1.69
C LYS A 12 4.43 4.36 -0.26
N LEU A 13 3.62 4.74 0.73
CA LEU A 13 3.83 4.36 2.14
C LEU A 13 3.67 2.84 2.37
N ILE A 14 2.70 2.22 1.70
CA ILE A 14 2.43 0.78 1.81
C ILE A 14 3.60 -0.05 1.26
N GLY A 15 4.19 0.36 0.14
CA GLY A 15 5.27 -0.37 -0.52
C GLY A 15 4.79 -1.46 -1.49
N ALA A 16 5.75 -2.11 -2.17
CA ALA A 16 5.49 -3.10 -3.20
C ALA A 16 4.64 -4.28 -2.68
N THR A 17 3.82 -4.89 -3.55
CA THR A 17 2.93 -6.01 -3.16
C THR A 17 3.71 -7.23 -2.68
N TYR A 18 4.87 -7.49 -3.29
CA TYR A 18 5.82 -8.51 -2.82
C TYR A 18 6.77 -7.87 -1.81
N PRO A 19 6.71 -8.25 -0.51
CA PRO A 19 7.46 -7.56 0.53
C PRO A 19 8.98 -7.55 0.34
N LEU A 20 9.54 -8.61 -0.24
CA LEU A 20 10.99 -8.69 -0.51
C LEU A 20 11.46 -7.76 -1.65
N GLN A 21 10.54 -7.07 -2.31
CA GLN A 21 10.82 -5.98 -3.26
C GLN A 21 10.33 -4.62 -2.74
N ALA A 22 9.81 -4.53 -1.52
CA ALA A 22 9.40 -3.27 -0.93
C ALA A 22 10.61 -2.57 -0.30
N GLU A 23 10.68 -1.25 -0.47
CA GLU A 23 11.77 -0.45 0.09
C GLU A 23 11.70 -0.45 1.64
N PRO A 24 12.85 -0.45 2.34
CA PRO A 24 12.89 -0.22 3.79
C PRO A 24 12.19 1.08 4.17
N GLY A 25 11.48 1.09 5.30
CA GLY A 25 10.67 2.23 5.76
C GLY A 25 9.25 2.27 5.18
N THR A 26 8.91 1.38 4.24
CA THR A 26 7.52 1.14 3.85
C THR A 26 6.87 0.11 4.76
N ILE A 27 5.54 0.16 4.91
CA ILE A 27 4.81 -0.76 5.80
C ILE A 27 5.13 -2.22 5.45
N ARG A 28 5.16 -2.57 4.16
CA ARG A 28 5.46 -3.94 3.73
C ARG A 28 6.94 -4.28 3.80
N GLY A 29 7.84 -3.32 3.58
CA GLY A 29 9.29 -3.53 3.71
C GLY A 29 9.66 -3.87 5.15
N ASP A 30 9.01 -3.23 6.12
CA ASP A 30 9.38 -3.37 7.53
C ASP A 30 8.60 -4.48 8.25
N LEU A 31 7.34 -4.73 7.86
CA LEU A 31 6.41 -5.55 8.65
C LEU A 31 5.93 -6.82 7.94
N ALA A 32 6.34 -7.08 6.69
CA ALA A 32 5.89 -8.23 5.93
C ALA A 32 7.03 -9.04 5.31
N VAL A 33 6.80 -10.36 5.12
CA VAL A 33 7.75 -11.26 4.46
C VAL A 33 7.11 -12.00 3.28
N GLN A 34 5.81 -12.30 3.34
CA GLN A 34 5.10 -13.11 2.34
C GLN A 34 4.03 -12.30 1.60
N THR A 35 3.93 -12.47 0.28
CA THR A 35 2.97 -11.72 -0.58
C THR A 35 1.51 -11.87 -0.15
N ARG A 36 1.09 -13.09 0.22
CA ARG A 36 -0.29 -13.36 0.67
C ARG A 36 -0.55 -12.96 2.13
N ARG A 37 0.47 -12.49 2.85
CA ARG A 37 0.39 -12.00 4.23
C ARG A 37 1.13 -10.66 4.32
N ASN A 38 0.82 -9.74 3.42
CA ASN A 38 1.51 -8.46 3.28
C ASN A 38 0.88 -7.31 4.08
N VAL A 39 0.21 -7.66 5.20
CA VAL A 39 -0.22 -6.80 6.32
C VAL A 39 -1.32 -5.77 6.02
N VAL A 40 -1.33 -5.15 4.84
CA VAL A 40 -2.17 -3.99 4.55
C VAL A 40 -2.65 -3.99 3.10
N HIS A 41 -3.87 -3.49 2.89
CA HIS A 41 -4.46 -3.18 1.58
C HIS A 41 -4.58 -1.66 1.42
N GLY A 42 -4.51 -1.19 0.18
CA GLY A 42 -4.83 0.18 -0.17
C GLY A 42 -5.18 0.24 -1.64
N SER A 43 -6.23 1.00 -1.95
CA SER A 43 -6.74 1.15 -3.31
C SER A 43 -5.63 1.60 -4.26
N ASP A 44 -5.66 1.09 -5.49
CA ASP A 44 -4.63 1.32 -6.49
C ASP A 44 -4.87 2.56 -7.35
N ASN A 45 -6.10 3.06 -7.39
CA ASN A 45 -6.50 4.28 -8.07
C ASN A 45 -7.73 4.91 -7.40
N PRO A 46 -8.06 6.19 -7.70
CA PRO A 46 -9.18 6.88 -7.07
C PRO A 46 -10.55 6.25 -7.32
N GLU A 47 -10.78 5.66 -8.50
CA GLU A 47 -12.07 5.04 -8.83
C GLU A 47 -12.29 3.75 -8.05
N ASN A 48 -11.26 2.91 -7.91
CA ASN A 48 -11.30 1.76 -7.02
C ASN A 48 -11.42 2.19 -5.56
N GLY A 49 -10.75 3.27 -5.16
CA GLY A 49 -10.91 3.85 -3.83
C GLY A 49 -12.36 4.22 -3.52
N LYS A 50 -13.10 4.82 -4.46
CA LYS A 50 -14.53 5.11 -4.28
C LYS A 50 -15.39 3.86 -4.17
N ARG A 51 -15.00 2.76 -4.83
CA ARG A 51 -15.75 1.49 -4.79
C ARG A 51 -15.50 0.67 -3.53
N GLU A 52 -14.33 0.86 -2.91
CA GLU A 52 -13.86 0.09 -1.75
C GLU A 52 -14.25 0.70 -0.40
N ILE A 53 -14.77 1.94 -0.38
CA ILE A 53 -15.19 2.67 0.83
C ILE A 53 -16.67 2.39 1.14
#